data_AF-A0A9Q0J5B0-F1
#
_entry.id   AF-A0A9Q0J5B0-F1
#
_cell.length_a   1.000
_cell.length_b   1.000
_cell.length_c   1.000
_cell.angle_alpha   90.00
_cell.angle_beta   90.00
_cell.angle_gamma   90.00
#
_symmetry.space_group_name_H-M   'P 1'
#
loop_
_entity.id
_entity.type
_entity.pdbx_description
1 polymer ?
#
loop_
_entity_poly.entity_id
_entity_poly.type
_entity_poly.pdbx_seq_one_letter_code
_entity_poly.pdbx_strand_id
1 'polypeptide(L)'
;MAEIVLTFVVEGMLNKLASLALEEIGLVWGLKGKLQKLSDSLTSIRAVLHDAVERQAREESVKIWLQNLQDVAYEAEDVLDEFGYEVLRQKVEVSTPSKKA
;
A
#
# COMPACT_ATOMS: atom_id res chain seq x y z
N MET A 1 -9.08 -4.40 -18.05
CA MET A 1 -8.46 -3.06 -17.83
C MET A 1 -8.29 -2.79 -16.34
N ALA A 2 -9.18 -3.26 -15.47
CA ALA A 2 -9.09 -3.07 -14.02
C ALA A 2 -7.88 -3.79 -13.42
N GLU A 3 -7.41 -4.86 -14.06
CA GLU A 3 -6.41 -5.78 -13.52
C GLU A 3 -4.98 -5.24 -13.65
N ILE A 4 -4.69 -4.57 -14.78
CA ILE A 4 -3.43 -3.84 -14.98
C ILE A 4 -3.33 -2.72 -13.94
N VAL A 5 -4.45 -2.03 -13.69
CA VAL A 5 -4.52 -0.93 -12.73
C VAL A 5 -4.34 -1.45 -11.31
N LEU A 6 -5.01 -2.53 -10.94
CA LEU A 6 -4.90 -3.15 -9.62
C LEU A 6 -3.48 -3.69 -9.34
N THR A 7 -2.82 -4.25 -10.35
CA THR A 7 -1.42 -4.67 -10.24
C THR A 7 -0.51 -3.49 -9.95
N PHE A 8 -0.69 -2.38 -10.67
CA PHE A 8 0.06 -1.15 -10.45
C PHE A 8 -0.14 -0.57 -9.05
N VAL A 9 -1.38 -0.54 -8.56
CA VAL A 9 -1.72 -0.09 -7.19
C VAL A 9 -0.99 -0.94 -6.14
N VAL A 10 -1.07 -2.27 -6.26
CA VAL A 10 -0.41 -3.20 -5.32
C VAL A 10 1.11 -3.03 -5.34
N GLU A 11 1.72 -2.83 -6.50
CA GLU A 11 3.15 -2.54 -6.62
C GLU A 11 3.52 -1.18 -6.01
N GLY A 12 2.69 -0.15 -6.23
CA GLY A 12 2.84 1.16 -5.61
C GLY A 12 2.83 1.08 -4.07
N MET A 13 1.88 0.35 -3.51
CA MET A 13 1.79 0.12 -2.06
C MET A 13 3.02 -0.62 -1.51
N LEU A 14 3.51 -1.65 -2.21
CA LEU A 14 4.73 -2.37 -1.80
C LEU A 14 5.96 -1.45 -1.78
N ASN A 15 6.09 -0.56 -2.77
CA ASN A 15 7.17 0.43 -2.81
C ASN A 15 7.06 1.45 -1.67
N LYS A 16 5.85 1.95 -1.39
CA LYS A 16 5.57 2.85 -0.25
C LYS A 16 5.95 2.20 1.07
N LEU A 17 5.58 0.94 1.28
CA LEU A 17 5.95 0.18 2.48
C LEU A 17 7.47 -0.01 2.61
N ALA A 18 8.16 -0.28 1.51
CA ALA A 18 9.62 -0.38 1.51
C ALA A 18 10.28 0.95 1.91
N SER A 19 9.79 2.09 1.40
CA SER A 19 10.28 3.42 1.80
C SER A 19 10.06 3.69 3.29
N LEU A 20 8.86 3.41 3.79
CA LEU A 20 8.52 3.58 5.22
C LEU A 20 9.37 2.70 6.14
N ALA A 21 9.75 1.51 5.67
CA ALA A 21 10.65 0.62 6.39
C ALA A 21 12.10 1.13 6.40
N LEU A 22 12.62 1.61 5.25
CA LEU A 22 13.96 2.19 5.12
C LEU A 22 14.12 3.47 5.94
N GLU A 23 13.05 4.25 6.05
CA GLU A 23 13.02 5.50 6.80
C GLU A 23 12.87 5.29 8.33
N GLU A 24 12.92 4.04 8.81
CA GLU A 24 12.84 3.58 10.21
C GLU A 24 11.59 4.03 11.01
N ILE A 25 10.63 4.71 10.38
CA ILE A 25 9.39 5.19 11.02
C ILE A 25 8.59 4.05 11.63
N GLY A 26 8.55 2.90 10.94
CA GLY A 26 7.90 1.70 11.44
C GLY A 26 8.48 1.20 12.77
N LEU A 27 9.75 1.49 13.06
CA LEU A 27 10.39 1.17 14.34
C LEU A 27 10.00 2.19 15.41
N VAL A 28 10.02 3.48 15.07
CA VAL A 28 9.70 4.58 16.01
C VAL A 28 8.26 4.48 16.52
N TRP A 29 7.31 4.06 15.68
CA TRP A 29 5.90 3.94 16.06
C TRP A 29 5.47 2.51 16.43
N GLY A 30 6.40 1.55 16.52
CA GLY A 30 6.09 0.15 16.85
C GLY A 30 5.23 -0.57 15.79
N LEU A 31 5.17 -0.05 14.56
CA LEU A 31 4.35 -0.56 13.46
C LEU A 31 5.07 -1.59 12.58
N LYS A 32 6.36 -1.86 12.80
CA LYS A 32 7.15 -2.80 11.99
C LYS A 32 6.43 -4.13 11.71
N GLY A 33 5.85 -4.75 12.75
CA GLY A 33 5.13 -6.01 12.59
C GLY A 33 3.84 -5.88 11.75
N LYS A 34 3.16 -4.73 11.81
CA LYS A 34 1.96 -4.46 11.00
C LYS A 34 2.32 -4.18 9.54
N LEU A 35 3.37 -3.39 9.31
CA LEU A 35 3.88 -3.10 7.96
C LEU A 35 4.39 -4.38 7.26
N GLN A 36 5.08 -5.26 8.00
CA GLN A 36 5.49 -6.56 7.47
C GLN A 36 4.29 -7.41 7.06
N LYS A 37 3.29 -7.56 7.94
CA LYS A 37 2.07 -8.31 7.62
C LYS A 37 1.33 -7.76 6.40
N LEU A 38 1.30 -6.44 6.25
CA LEU A 38 0.70 -5.80 5.09
C LEU A 38 1.51 -6.09 3.82
N SER A 39 2.84 -6.05 3.89
CA SER A 39 3.73 -6.42 2.79
C SER A 39 3.55 -7.88 2.36
N ASP A 40 3.46 -8.81 3.31
CA ASP A 40 3.23 -10.23 3.04
C ASP A 40 1.86 -10.45 2.36
N SER A 41 0.83 -9.73 2.83
CA SER A 41 -0.52 -9.78 2.25
C SER A 41 -0.56 -9.25 0.83
N LEU A 42 0.04 -8.08 0.57
CA LEU A 42 0.13 -7.48 -0.76
C LEU A 42 0.96 -8.35 -1.72
N THR A 43 2.01 -9.00 -1.23
CA THR A 43 2.79 -9.96 -2.02
C THR A 43 1.96 -11.16 -2.44
N SER A 44 1.14 -11.68 -1.52
CA SER A 44 0.21 -12.78 -1.82
C SER A 44 -0.85 -12.35 -2.83
N ILE A 45 -1.40 -11.15 -2.67
CA ILE A 45 -2.37 -10.57 -3.62
C ILE A 45 -1.74 -10.43 -5.00
N ARG A 46 -0.51 -9.90 -5.12
CA ARG A 46 0.20 -9.79 -6.40
C ARG A 46 0.35 -11.13 -7.11
N ALA A 47 0.64 -12.20 -6.36
CA ALA A 47 0.71 -13.55 -6.93
C ALA A 47 -0.66 -14.01 -7.45
N VAL A 48 -1.73 -13.78 -6.70
CA VAL A 48 -3.09 -14.12 -7.14
C VAL A 48 -3.51 -13.30 -8.36
N LEU A 49 -3.15 -12.00 -8.42
CA LEU A 49 -3.45 -11.13 -9.56
C LEU A 49 -2.81 -11.65 -10.85
N HIS A 50 -1.56 -12.12 -10.78
CA HIS A 50 -0.87 -12.72 -11.92
C HIS A 50 -1.67 -13.87 -12.53
N ASP A 51 -2.21 -14.77 -11.71
CA ASP A 51 -3.00 -15.92 -12.18
C ASP A 51 -4.45 -15.56 -12.55
N ALA A 52 -5.01 -14.53 -11.91
CA ALA A 52 -6.39 -14.10 -12.11
C ALA A 52 -6.59 -13.33 -13.43
N VAL A 53 -5.55 -12.64 -13.94
CA VAL A 53 -5.59 -11.89 -15.21
C VAL A 53 -5.94 -12.78 -16.40
N GLU A 54 -5.46 -14.03 -16.43
CA GLU A 54 -5.79 -14.96 -17.52
C GLU A 54 -7.19 -15.57 -17.36
N ARG A 55 -7.61 -15.79 -16.12
CA ARG A 55 -8.86 -16.49 -15.79
C ARG A 55 -10.10 -15.60 -15.89
N GLN A 56 -9.97 -14.30 -15.64
CA GLN A 56 -11.10 -13.36 -15.67
C GLN A 56 -11.88 -13.34 -16.99
N ALA A 57 -11.23 -13.67 -18.11
CA ALA A 57 -11.86 -13.64 -19.43
C ALA A 57 -12.84 -14.80 -19.63
N ARG A 58 -12.76 -15.82 -18.78
CA ARG A 58 -13.51 -17.07 -18.86
C ARG A 58 -14.36 -17.33 -17.61
N GLU A 59 -14.02 -16.69 -16.49
CA GLU A 59 -14.65 -16.90 -15.19
C GLU A 59 -15.21 -15.57 -14.63
N GLU A 60 -16.52 -15.36 -14.75
CA GLU A 60 -17.17 -14.13 -14.24
C GLU A 60 -17.01 -13.97 -12.72
N SER A 61 -16.92 -15.07 -11.96
CA SER A 61 -16.64 -15.03 -10.52
C SER A 61 -15.27 -14.41 -10.21
N VAL A 62 -14.25 -14.70 -11.02
CA VAL A 62 -12.90 -14.11 -10.88
C VAL A 62 -12.96 -12.62 -11.19
N LYS A 63 -13.71 -12.23 -12.22
CA LYS A 63 -13.89 -10.82 -12.60
C LYS A 63 -14.59 -10.01 -11.50
N ILE A 64 -15.67 -10.53 -10.91
CA ILE A 64 -16.36 -9.88 -9.77
C ILE A 64 -15.42 -9.76 -8.56
N TRP A 65 -14.66 -10.82 -8.26
CA TRP A 65 -13.69 -10.79 -7.16
C TRP A 65 -12.61 -9.73 -7.37
N LEU A 66 -12.08 -9.59 -8.60
CA LEU A 66 -11.11 -8.56 -8.97
C LEU A 66 -11.67 -7.14 -8.84
N GLN A 67 -12.94 -6.92 -9.20
CA GLN A 67 -13.60 -5.62 -9.02
C GLN A 67 -13.71 -5.24 -7.54
N ASN A 68 -14.15 -6.16 -6.69
CA ASN A 68 -14.23 -5.90 -5.25
C ASN A 68 -12.85 -5.65 -4.63
N LEU A 69 -11.83 -6.39 -5.09
CA LEU A 69 -10.46 -6.19 -4.65
C LEU A 69 -9.93 -4.82 -5.09
N GLN A 70 -10.33 -4.35 -6.26
CA GLN A 70 -9.95 -3.03 -6.76
C GLN A 70 -10.46 -1.90 -5.86
N ASP A 71 -11.73 -1.96 -5.47
CA ASP A 71 -12.33 -0.94 -4.58
C ASP A 71 -11.57 -0.86 -3.24
N VAL A 72 -11.31 -2.02 -2.63
CA VAL A 72 -10.56 -2.10 -1.36
C VAL A 72 -9.11 -1.66 -1.51
N ALA A 73 -8.47 -1.95 -2.65
CA ALA A 73 -7.09 -1.55 -2.90
C ALA A 73 -6.94 -0.03 -3.02
N TYR A 74 -7.90 0.67 -3.63
CA TYR A 74 -7.90 2.13 -3.68
C TYR A 74 -8.06 2.75 -2.29
N GLU A 75 -9.03 2.28 -1.51
CA GLU A 75 -9.19 2.76 -0.13
C GLU A 75 -7.92 2.54 0.71
N ALA A 76 -7.25 1.38 0.53
CA ALA A 76 -6.02 1.08 1.23
C ALA A 76 -4.83 1.92 0.75
N GLU A 77 -4.76 2.25 -0.55
CA GLU A 77 -3.75 3.14 -1.11
C GLU A 77 -3.88 4.55 -0.53
N ASP A 78 -5.09 5.09 -0.49
CA ASP A 78 -5.38 6.41 0.07
C ASP A 78 -4.93 6.51 1.54
N VAL A 79 -5.25 5.49 2.35
CA VAL A 79 -4.81 5.42 3.75
C VAL A 79 -3.28 5.35 3.88
N LEU A 80 -2.62 4.63 2.98
CA LEU A 80 -1.16 4.52 2.99
C LEU A 80 -0.48 5.84 2.57
N ASP A 81 -1.11 6.60 1.67
CA ASP A 81 -0.65 7.94 1.27
C ASP A 81 -0.84 8.96 2.39
N GLU A 82 -1.97 8.96 3.08
CA GLU A 82 -2.19 9.79 4.26
C GLU A 82 -1.16 9.48 5.36
N PHE A 83 -0.87 8.20 5.57
CA PHE A 83 0.17 7.78 6.51
C PHE A 83 1.55 8.31 6.09
N GLY A 84 1.93 8.17 4.81
CA GLY A 84 3.17 8.72 4.28
C GLY A 84 3.28 10.23 4.43
N TYR A 85 2.16 10.95 4.23
CA TYR A 85 2.09 12.39 4.45
C TYR A 85 2.33 12.77 5.92
N GLU A 86 1.64 12.14 6.87
CA GLU A 86 1.78 12.46 8.30
C GLU A 86 3.18 12.15 8.84
N VAL A 87 3.79 11.09 8.32
CA VAL A 87 5.19 10.77 8.57
C VAL A 87 6.12 11.91 8.13
N LEU A 88 5.97 12.39 6.90
CA LEU A 88 6.79 13.47 6.36
C LEU A 88 6.55 14.78 7.12
N ARG A 89 5.29 15.07 7.43
CA ARG A 89 4.88 16.24 8.19
C ARG A 89 5.56 16.28 9.56
N GLN A 90 5.52 15.17 10.32
CA GLN A 90 6.19 15.10 11.62
C GLN A 90 7.71 15.31 11.49
N LYS A 91 8.34 14.73 10.47
CA LYS A 91 9.77 14.96 10.21
C LYS A 91 10.08 16.44 9.99
N VAL A 92 9.28 17.13 9.17
CA VAL A 92 9.46 18.57 8.90
C VAL A 92 9.25 19.39 10.17
N GLU A 93 8.19 19.15 10.94
CA GLU A 93 7.90 19.87 12.18
C GLU A 93 9.02 19.70 13.23
N VAL A 94 9.58 18.49 13.35
CA VAL A 94 10.73 18.20 14.23
C VAL A 94 12.02 18.87 13.74
N SER A 95 12.20 19.01 12.42
CA SER A 95 13.42 19.58 11.80
C SER A 95 13.45 21.11 11.83
N THR A 96 12.31 21.77 11.98
CA THR A 96 12.25 23.24 12.07
C THR A 96 12.47 23.68 13.53
N PRO A 97 13.59 24.37 13.87
CA PRO A 97 13.72 24.92 15.20
C PRO A 97 12.67 26.02 15.36
N SER A 98 11.75 25.83 16.31
CA SER A 98 10.86 26.90 16.78
C SER A 98 11.71 28.14 17.07
N LYS A 99 11.59 29.18 16.25
CA LYS A 99 11.92 30.54 16.67
C LYS A 99 10.92 30.90 17.77
N LYS A 100 11.24 30.52 19.02
CA LYS A 100 10.61 31.12 20.19
C LYS A 100 11.08 32.57 20.22
N ALA A 101 10.15 33.48 19.90
CA ALA A 101 10.26 34.90 20.18
C ALA A 101 10.33 35.16 21.68
#